data_AF-A0AAP2MI34-F1
#
_entry.id   AF-A0AAP2MI34-F1
#
_cell.length_a   1.000
_cell.length_b   1.000
_cell.length_c   1.000
_cell.angle_alpha   90.00
_cell.angle_beta   90.00
_cell.angle_gamma   90.00
#
_symmetry.space_group_name_H-M   'P 1'
#
loop_
_entity.id
_entity.type
_entity.pdbx_description
1 polymer ?
#
loop_
_entity_poly.entity_id
_entity_poly.type
_entity_poly.pdbx_seq_one_letter_code
_entity_poly.pdbx_strand_id
1 'polypeptide(L)'
;MKLVLIGIYLLGTNRLLAERVAHIGLQPGLAVFAAVWLLCIVSMLVLAFHARAVTRLVWSAIFFLGSTFTLAHALIVSRHLGLLEFEQLLGLIGFASNLKGFHDTQVLQAVAWSALGVIAINLPPWLAPPNSASLLRWPQRNPGLLQFLPILAIGAILYLRGGEGSNGFPGQYNTAAFAGVLSAEKLLAPPAPEREDIALAHLGQRPFRHIVLVMDESVRGDYVDLNVEDGVETGLRPLGPALFNFGVAASSANCSSTSNASVRYGVTRDSYLKDLQINPSFWRYASRAGYRTVYIDAQRNDGKLQNFMDKREVGEIDEFVQVGTAYAPDAKDIQAGRLLNSVLLRDRPSFTYVNKMGCHFPYEGKYPTANTLYSPTMPRTFLSKEADDGTGYRLAENAEQRWRQVNSYRNCVAWNTRGFFREALANVDLSDTLILYTADHGQNFHEDGSPGEQTHCTPGRASAGEGRVPMAAITRNAELSPLLRDAARRNQDKTTHFNVYPTLLTLMGYGPPSAQANFEPDLMATLPEDRRAFLSTYFVRFGRDPVWNSIGRPAQLRDGLQQALADDDRRPLAGDTGTAGAAP
;
A
#
# COMPACT_ATOMS: atom_id res chain seq x y z
N MET A 1 -1.38 3.98 47.64
CA MET A 1 -0.85 4.93 46.63
C MET A 1 -0.19 4.23 45.45
N LYS A 2 0.91 3.49 45.62
CA LYS A 2 1.62 2.81 44.52
C LYS A 2 0.73 1.98 43.58
N LEU A 3 -0.09 1.07 44.13
CA LEU A 3 -1.02 0.25 43.34
C LEU A 3 -2.03 1.09 42.54
N VAL A 4 -2.55 2.16 43.15
CA VAL A 4 -3.49 3.08 42.50
C VAL A 4 -2.82 3.79 41.33
N LEU A 5 -1.58 4.26 41.50
CA LEU A 5 -0.82 4.90 40.42
C LEU A 5 -0.51 3.93 39.28
N ILE A 6 -0.18 2.66 39.58
CA ILE A 6 0.01 1.63 38.56
C ILE A 6 -1.30 1.35 37.81
N GLY A 7 -2.44 1.27 38.51
CA GLY A 7 -3.75 1.11 37.88
C GLY A 7 -4.12 2.28 36.96
N ILE A 8 -3.93 3.52 37.44
CA ILE A 8 -4.15 4.75 36.65
C ILE A 8 -3.24 4.78 35.42
N TYR A 9 -1.96 4.41 35.58
CA TYR A 9 -1.01 4.31 34.49
C TYR A 9 -1.46 3.28 33.43
N LEU A 10 -1.84 2.07 33.84
CA LEU A 10 -2.27 1.02 32.92
C LEU A 10 -3.54 1.39 32.16
N LEU A 11 -4.54 1.95 32.85
CA LEU A 11 -5.79 2.41 32.22
C LEU A 11 -5.56 3.61 31.29
N GLY A 12 -4.75 4.58 31.72
CA GLY A 12 -4.50 5.81 30.97
C GLY A 12 -3.67 5.60 29.70
N THR A 13 -2.81 4.58 29.68
CA THR A 13 -1.93 4.23 28.55
C THR A 13 -2.51 3.17 27.61
N ASN A 14 -3.57 2.46 28.01
CA ASN A 14 -4.22 1.43 27.20
C ASN A 14 -5.71 1.78 26.95
N ARG A 15 -5.97 2.98 26.42
CA ARG A 15 -7.33 3.56 26.30
C ARG A 15 -8.29 2.74 25.42
N LEU A 16 -7.76 2.05 24.42
CA LEU A 16 -8.52 1.20 23.50
C LEU A 16 -8.81 -0.21 24.06
N LEU A 17 -8.47 -0.49 25.34
CA LEU A 17 -8.67 -1.79 25.95
C LEU A 17 -10.15 -2.21 25.99
N ALA A 18 -11.04 -1.29 26.39
CA ALA A 18 -12.48 -1.58 26.50
C ALA A 18 -13.10 -1.92 25.14
N GLU A 19 -12.75 -1.13 24.11
CA GLU A 19 -13.14 -1.39 22.73
C GLU A 19 -12.66 -2.77 22.26
N ARG A 20 -11.42 -3.13 22.58
CA ARG A 20 -10.88 -4.45 22.22
C ARG A 20 -11.63 -5.58 22.89
N VAL A 21 -11.92 -5.48 24.19
CA VAL A 21 -12.69 -6.49 24.92
C VAL A 21 -14.09 -6.65 24.32
N ALA A 22 -14.75 -5.54 23.99
CA ALA A 22 -16.04 -5.55 23.31
C ALA A 22 -15.96 -6.23 21.93
N HIS A 23 -14.92 -5.95 21.15
CA HIS A 23 -14.70 -6.55 19.84
C HIS A 23 -14.41 -8.06 19.91
N ILE A 24 -13.69 -8.55 20.92
CA ILE A 24 -13.42 -9.99 21.07
C ILE A 24 -14.72 -10.73 21.45
N GLY A 25 -15.56 -10.12 22.28
CA GLY A 25 -16.78 -10.73 22.79
C GLY A 25 -16.51 -11.95 23.69
N LEU A 26 -17.56 -12.69 24.03
CA LEU A 26 -17.48 -13.90 24.87
C LEU A 26 -17.00 -15.12 24.07
N GLN A 27 -15.80 -15.03 23.52
CA GLN A 27 -15.15 -16.10 22.75
C GLN A 27 -13.93 -16.65 23.50
N PRO A 28 -13.43 -17.86 23.18
CA PRO A 28 -12.21 -18.41 23.79
C PRO A 28 -10.99 -17.47 23.69
N GLY A 29 -10.95 -16.63 22.66
CA GLY A 29 -9.94 -15.58 22.51
C GLY A 29 -9.89 -14.59 23.68
N LEU A 30 -11.02 -14.34 24.36
CA LEU A 30 -11.07 -13.47 25.54
C LEU A 30 -10.33 -14.07 26.72
N ALA A 31 -10.40 -15.39 26.91
CA ALA A 31 -9.67 -16.08 27.98
C ALA A 31 -8.16 -15.99 27.77
N VAL A 32 -7.70 -16.22 26.53
CA VAL A 32 -6.28 -16.03 26.16
C VAL A 32 -5.86 -14.57 26.37
N PHE A 33 -6.70 -13.63 25.94
CA PHE A 33 -6.44 -12.21 26.09
C PHE A 33 -6.30 -11.80 27.56
N ALA A 34 -7.23 -12.24 28.40
CA ALA A 34 -7.21 -12.00 29.84
C ALA A 34 -6.01 -12.66 30.53
N ALA A 35 -5.62 -13.87 30.10
CA ALA A 35 -4.46 -14.57 30.65
C ALA A 35 -3.14 -13.81 30.36
N VAL A 36 -2.98 -13.28 29.15
CA VAL A 36 -1.81 -12.47 28.79
C VAL A 36 -1.80 -11.15 29.57
N TRP A 37 -2.95 -10.48 29.69
CA TRP A 37 -3.07 -9.27 30.53
C TRP A 37 -2.73 -9.53 31.99
N LEU A 38 -3.23 -10.64 32.56
CA LEU A 38 -2.91 -11.05 33.93
C LEU A 38 -1.41 -11.33 34.08
N LEU A 39 -0.79 -12.04 33.13
CA LEU A 39 0.65 -12.29 33.12
C LEU A 39 1.46 -10.98 33.10
N CYS A 40 1.05 -10.00 32.29
CA CYS A 40 1.67 -8.67 32.24
C CYS A 40 1.54 -7.94 33.58
N ILE A 41 0.33 -7.88 34.15
CA ILE A 41 0.07 -7.18 35.42
C ILE A 41 0.86 -7.82 36.56
N VAL A 42 0.81 -9.14 36.69
CA VAL A 42 1.53 -9.87 37.75
C VAL A 42 3.04 -9.66 37.61
N SER A 43 3.59 -9.77 36.39
CA SER A 43 5.02 -9.53 36.15
C SER A 43 5.43 -8.10 36.51
N MET A 44 4.63 -7.10 36.12
CA MET A 44 4.88 -5.69 36.45
C MET A 44 4.79 -5.42 37.95
N LEU A 45 3.83 -6.02 38.66
CA LEU A 45 3.70 -5.85 40.11
C LEU A 45 4.88 -6.49 40.84
N VAL A 46 5.33 -7.69 40.44
CA VAL A 46 6.53 -8.30 41.01
C VAL A 46 7.75 -7.40 40.85
N LEU A 47 7.93 -6.77 39.67
CA LEU A 47 8.99 -5.79 39.45
C LEU A 47 8.82 -4.55 40.34
N ALA A 48 7.63 -3.95 40.36
CA ALA A 48 7.37 -2.70 41.06
C ALA A 48 7.66 -2.84 42.56
N PHE A 49 7.26 -3.94 43.18
CA PHE A 49 7.47 -4.16 44.62
C PHE A 49 8.85 -4.73 44.95
N HIS A 50 9.70 -5.06 43.98
CA HIS A 50 11.01 -5.62 44.26
C HIS A 50 12.01 -4.59 44.80
N ALA A 51 12.90 -4.97 45.72
CA ALA A 51 13.85 -4.05 46.37
C ALA A 51 14.95 -3.46 45.45
N ARG A 52 15.38 -4.16 44.40
CA ARG A 52 16.46 -3.71 43.49
C ARG A 52 16.06 -2.52 42.61
N ALA A 53 16.51 -1.32 42.98
CA ALA A 53 16.22 -0.07 42.27
C ALA A 53 16.69 -0.06 40.81
N VAL A 54 17.89 -0.57 40.53
CA VAL A 54 18.45 -0.60 39.17
C VAL A 54 17.54 -1.40 38.22
N THR A 55 17.06 -2.56 38.64
CA THR A 55 16.16 -3.39 37.82
C THR A 55 14.84 -2.68 37.55
N ARG A 56 14.27 -2.00 38.56
CA ARG A 56 13.05 -1.20 38.39
C ARG A 56 13.27 -0.05 37.43
N LEU A 57 14.38 0.68 37.56
CA LEU A 57 14.70 1.83 36.71
C LEU A 57 14.82 1.40 35.24
N VAL A 58 15.62 0.36 34.95
CA VAL A 58 15.82 -0.16 33.59
C VAL A 58 14.48 -0.57 32.95
N TRP A 59 13.68 -1.39 33.65
CA TRP A 59 12.40 -1.84 33.10
C TRP A 59 11.36 -0.73 33.03
N SER A 60 11.35 0.22 33.97
CA SER A 60 10.46 1.38 33.90
C SER A 60 10.80 2.29 32.71
N ALA A 61 12.07 2.37 32.29
CA ALA A 61 12.47 3.07 31.07
C ALA A 61 11.98 2.34 29.81
N ILE A 62 12.06 1.01 29.77
CA ILE A 62 11.50 0.20 28.67
C ILE A 62 9.98 0.40 28.59
N PHE A 63 9.28 0.31 29.72
CA PHE A 63 7.83 0.53 29.78
C PHE A 63 7.45 1.96 29.42
N PHE A 64 8.26 2.95 29.79
CA PHE A 64 8.06 4.34 29.38
C PHE A 64 8.09 4.48 27.87
N LEU A 65 9.11 3.91 27.20
CA LEU A 65 9.20 3.93 25.74
C LEU A 65 8.00 3.21 25.10
N GLY A 66 7.70 1.97 25.52
CA GLY A 66 6.60 1.20 24.94
C GLY A 66 5.22 1.83 25.13
N SER A 67 4.98 2.42 26.31
CA SER A 67 3.75 3.18 26.59
C SER A 67 3.66 4.44 25.75
N THR A 68 4.77 5.18 25.61
CA THR A 68 4.79 6.43 24.85
C THR A 68 4.51 6.16 23.39
N PHE A 69 5.19 5.18 22.77
CA PHE A 69 4.96 4.79 21.38
C PHE A 69 3.51 4.34 21.15
N THR A 70 3.02 3.43 21.99
CA THR A 70 1.68 2.86 21.83
C THR A 70 0.59 3.91 22.04
N LEU A 71 0.70 4.74 23.09
CA LEU A 71 -0.29 5.77 23.40
C LEU A 71 -0.23 6.92 22.39
N ALA A 72 0.95 7.38 21.97
CA ALA A 72 1.07 8.42 20.95
C ALA A 72 0.42 7.96 19.64
N HIS A 73 0.69 6.73 19.21
CA HIS A 73 0.02 6.14 18.04
C HIS A 73 -1.50 6.11 18.21
N ALA A 74 -2.00 5.62 19.34
CA ALA A 74 -3.43 5.56 19.60
C ALA A 74 -4.10 6.95 19.64
N LEU A 75 -3.41 7.98 20.13
CA LEU A 75 -3.93 9.36 20.16
C LEU A 75 -3.94 10.04 18.79
N ILE A 76 -3.04 9.64 17.89
CA ILE A 76 -2.90 10.24 16.55
C ILE A 76 -3.78 9.49 15.53
N VAL A 77 -3.72 8.16 15.54
CA VAL A 77 -4.31 7.28 14.51
C VAL A 77 -5.63 6.67 14.97
N SER A 78 -5.97 6.75 16.25
CA SER A 78 -7.18 6.14 16.84
C SER A 78 -7.29 4.63 16.58
N ARG A 79 -6.14 3.94 16.50
CA ARG A 79 -6.03 2.49 16.31
C ARG A 79 -4.94 1.90 17.20
N HIS A 80 -5.02 0.59 17.44
CA HIS A 80 -3.94 -0.14 18.10
C HIS A 80 -2.68 -0.12 17.23
N LEU A 81 -1.52 -0.02 17.89
CA LEU A 81 -0.23 -0.18 17.23
C LEU A 81 0.02 -1.68 16.98
N GLY A 82 0.06 -2.08 15.71
CA GLY A 82 0.44 -3.43 15.28
C GLY A 82 1.93 -3.55 14.97
N LEU A 83 2.35 -4.77 14.59
CA LEU A 83 3.75 -5.08 14.27
C LEU A 83 4.23 -4.32 13.02
N LEU A 84 3.40 -4.25 11.98
CA LEU A 84 3.72 -3.58 10.73
C LEU A 84 3.86 -2.07 10.91
N GLU A 85 2.92 -1.45 11.62
CA GLU A 85 2.96 -0.02 11.92
C GLU A 85 4.19 0.32 12.78
N PHE A 86 4.55 -0.56 13.73
CA PHE A 86 5.75 -0.38 14.52
C PHE A 86 7.03 -0.42 13.67
N GLU A 87 7.15 -1.37 12.73
CA GLU A 87 8.29 -1.45 11.80
C GLU A 87 8.38 -0.21 10.90
N GLN A 88 7.25 0.24 10.36
CA GLN A 88 7.18 1.47 9.58
C GLN A 88 7.64 2.69 10.39
N LEU A 89 7.16 2.82 11.63
CA LEU A 89 7.59 3.89 12.54
C LEU A 89 9.09 3.84 12.81
N LEU A 90 9.69 2.65 13.01
CA LEU A 90 11.13 2.50 13.17
C LEU A 90 11.90 3.04 11.96
N GLY A 91 11.41 2.77 10.75
CA GLY A 91 11.98 3.31 9.50
C GLY A 91 11.87 4.84 9.37
N LEU A 92 10.87 5.44 10.03
CA LEU A 92 10.61 6.88 10.00
C LEU A 92 11.27 7.67 11.14
N ILE A 93 11.89 7.02 12.13
CA ILE A 93 12.55 7.70 13.27
C ILE A 93 13.58 8.75 12.80
N GLY A 94 14.28 8.49 11.68
CA GLY A 94 15.23 9.43 11.08
C GLY A 94 14.59 10.74 10.57
N PHE A 95 13.27 10.75 10.36
CA PHE A 95 12.50 11.90 9.89
C PHE A 95 11.62 12.52 10.98
N ALA A 96 11.75 12.10 12.24
CA ALA A 96 10.92 12.57 13.35
C ALA A 96 10.99 14.10 13.54
N SER A 97 12.09 14.76 13.13
CA SER A 97 12.21 16.21 13.14
C SER A 97 11.21 16.93 12.22
N ASN A 98 10.74 16.26 11.17
CA ASN A 98 9.80 16.80 10.18
C ASN A 98 8.35 16.80 10.68
N LEU A 99 8.06 16.07 11.76
CA LEU A 99 6.73 15.99 12.39
C LEU A 99 6.53 17.04 13.50
N LYS A 100 7.56 17.85 13.78
CA LYS A 100 7.52 18.90 14.81
C LYS A 100 6.42 19.92 14.48
N GLY A 101 5.48 20.10 15.41
CA GLY A 101 4.39 21.06 15.28
C GLY A 101 3.04 20.46 14.83
N PHE A 102 2.98 19.21 14.39
CA PHE A 102 1.72 18.58 13.96
C PHE A 102 1.02 17.80 15.08
N HIS A 103 1.79 17.09 15.93
CA HIS A 103 1.25 16.18 16.96
C HIS A 103 1.87 16.36 18.35
N ASP A 104 2.48 17.53 18.60
CA ASP A 104 3.24 17.80 19.81
C ASP A 104 2.39 17.58 21.09
N THR A 105 1.12 17.99 21.07
CA THR A 105 0.20 17.82 22.21
C THR A 105 -0.06 16.35 22.54
N GLN A 106 -0.33 15.52 21.52
CA GLN A 106 -0.59 14.09 21.68
C GLN A 106 0.66 13.36 22.19
N VAL A 107 1.82 13.71 21.65
CA VAL A 107 3.12 13.14 22.08
C VAL A 107 3.44 13.56 23.52
N LEU A 108 3.28 14.83 23.88
CA LEU A 108 3.47 15.32 25.25
C LEU A 108 2.51 14.65 26.23
N GLN A 109 1.24 14.47 25.84
CA GLN A 109 0.27 13.73 26.63
C GLN A 109 0.72 12.27 26.83
N ALA A 110 1.20 11.61 25.78
CA ALA A 110 1.71 10.24 25.87
C ALA A 110 2.92 10.13 26.81
N VAL A 111 3.85 11.09 26.72
CA VAL A 111 5.01 11.20 27.61
C VAL A 111 4.58 11.40 29.07
N ALA A 112 3.64 12.30 29.33
CA ALA A 112 3.16 12.59 30.69
C ALA A 112 2.50 11.35 31.33
N TRP A 113 1.62 10.66 30.60
CA TRP A 113 1.02 9.40 31.08
C TRP A 113 2.06 8.31 31.30
N SER A 114 3.07 8.22 30.44
CA SER A 114 4.13 7.22 30.56
C SER A 114 5.06 7.51 31.74
N ALA A 115 5.34 8.78 32.03
CA ALA A 115 6.14 9.22 33.18
C ALA A 115 5.48 8.83 34.51
N LEU A 116 4.14 8.82 34.60
CA LEU A 116 3.42 8.30 35.78
C LEU A 116 3.78 6.85 36.07
N GLY A 117 3.96 6.01 35.05
CA GLY A 117 4.41 4.62 35.22
C GLY A 117 5.81 4.53 35.83
N VAL A 118 6.74 5.38 35.37
CA VAL A 118 8.10 5.46 35.93
C VAL A 118 8.06 5.84 37.41
N ILE A 119 7.30 6.87 37.76
CA ILE A 119 7.13 7.33 39.14
C ILE A 119 6.49 6.22 39.98
N ALA A 120 5.39 5.62 39.50
CA ALA A 120 4.65 4.60 40.22
C ALA A 120 5.49 3.35 40.52
N ILE A 121 6.23 2.84 39.53
CA ILE A 121 7.06 1.64 39.67
C ILE A 121 8.21 1.88 40.65
N ASN A 122 8.79 3.09 40.68
CA ASN A 122 9.95 3.40 41.49
C ASN A 122 9.63 3.90 42.92
N LEU A 123 8.38 4.25 43.21
CA LEU A 123 7.92 4.69 44.53
C LEU A 123 8.08 3.61 45.62
N PRO A 124 8.48 3.92 46.87
CA PRO A 124 8.34 3.01 48.00
C PRO A 124 6.86 2.74 48.37
N PRO A 125 6.52 1.69 49.16
CA PRO A 125 7.41 0.73 49.82
C PRO A 125 7.84 -0.43 48.89
N TRP A 126 9.01 -0.97 49.18
CA TRP A 126 9.57 -2.14 48.49
C TRP A 126 9.45 -3.35 49.42
N LEU A 127 9.07 -4.50 48.86
CA LEU A 127 9.07 -5.76 49.59
C LEU A 127 10.46 -6.38 49.47
N ALA A 128 11.07 -6.68 50.62
CA ALA A 128 12.25 -7.54 50.66
C ALA A 128 11.84 -8.97 50.23
N PRO A 129 12.65 -9.67 49.42
CA PRO A 129 12.34 -11.04 49.06
C PRO A 129 12.24 -11.90 50.34
N PRO A 130 11.20 -12.72 50.50
CA PRO A 130 11.02 -13.55 51.68
C PRO A 130 12.19 -14.54 51.85
N ASN A 131 12.61 -14.77 53.09
CA ASN A 131 13.70 -15.70 53.43
C ASN A 131 13.33 -17.20 53.34
N SER A 132 12.12 -17.58 52.90
CA SER A 132 11.63 -18.99 52.94
C SER A 132 12.03 -19.83 51.72
N ALA A 133 12.21 -21.14 51.91
CA ALA A 133 12.77 -22.12 50.95
C ALA A 133 11.81 -22.64 49.86
N SER A 134 10.99 -21.77 49.26
CA SER A 134 9.95 -22.15 48.28
C SER A 134 10.40 -22.08 46.81
N LEU A 135 9.77 -22.87 45.94
CA LEU A 135 9.87 -22.81 44.46
C LEU A 135 9.51 -21.42 43.90
N LEU A 136 8.78 -20.58 44.65
CA LEU A 136 8.53 -19.16 44.32
C LEU A 136 9.78 -18.25 44.41
N ARG A 137 10.94 -18.76 44.87
CA ARG A 137 12.19 -17.98 45.01
C ARG A 137 12.75 -17.45 43.69
N TRP A 138 12.68 -18.23 42.62
CA TRP A 138 13.36 -17.87 41.37
C TRP A 138 12.74 -16.62 40.70
N PRO A 139 11.40 -16.52 40.56
CA PRO A 139 10.73 -15.30 40.10
C PRO A 139 11.07 -14.08 40.95
N GLN A 140 11.02 -14.22 42.27
CA GLN A 140 11.25 -13.12 43.20
C GLN A 140 12.71 -12.66 43.25
N ARG A 141 13.68 -13.54 42.95
CA ARG A 141 15.11 -13.18 42.89
C ARG A 141 15.51 -12.51 41.57
N ASN A 142 14.73 -12.73 40.52
CA ASN A 142 15.02 -12.26 39.16
C ASN A 142 13.80 -11.56 38.54
N PRO A 143 13.29 -10.49 39.17
CA PRO A 143 12.10 -9.78 38.68
C PRO A 143 12.29 -9.21 37.27
N GLY A 144 13.53 -8.92 36.87
CA GLY A 144 13.86 -8.47 35.53
C GLY A 144 13.70 -9.57 34.48
N LEU A 145 14.07 -10.81 34.81
CA LEU A 145 13.90 -11.94 33.88
C LEU A 145 12.42 -12.29 33.67
N LEU A 146 11.58 -12.10 34.69
CA LEU A 146 10.15 -12.32 34.57
C LEU A 146 9.47 -11.42 33.54
N GLN A 147 10.02 -10.23 33.28
CA GLN A 147 9.44 -9.31 32.30
C GLN A 147 9.56 -9.85 30.87
N PHE A 148 10.47 -10.80 30.61
CA PHE A 148 10.53 -11.49 29.33
C PHE A 148 9.38 -12.48 29.13
N LEU A 149 8.72 -12.99 30.18
CA LEU A 149 7.62 -13.94 30.01
C LEU A 149 6.44 -13.33 29.23
N PRO A 150 5.91 -12.14 29.60
CA PRO A 150 4.94 -11.45 28.76
C PRO A 150 5.44 -11.18 27.33
N ILE A 151 6.70 -10.76 27.17
CA ILE A 151 7.29 -10.43 25.87
C ILE A 151 7.32 -11.66 24.97
N LEU A 152 7.76 -12.79 25.50
CA LEU A 152 7.82 -14.08 24.79
C LEU A 152 6.41 -14.61 24.50
N ALA A 153 5.46 -14.47 25.43
CA ALA A 153 4.08 -14.88 25.20
C ALA A 153 3.42 -14.08 24.06
N ILE A 154 3.60 -12.75 24.06
CA ILE A 154 3.12 -11.88 22.98
C ILE A 154 3.86 -12.20 21.67
N GLY A 155 5.18 -12.38 21.71
CA GLY A 155 6.00 -12.79 20.56
C GLY A 155 5.56 -14.12 19.96
N ALA A 156 5.23 -15.11 20.80
CA ALA A 156 4.68 -16.38 20.37
C ALA A 156 3.31 -16.22 19.71
N ILE A 157 2.43 -15.37 20.24
CA ILE A 157 1.14 -15.06 19.60
C ILE A 157 1.36 -14.41 18.23
N LEU A 158 2.28 -13.46 18.13
CA LEU A 158 2.64 -12.82 16.87
C LEU A 158 3.14 -13.84 15.86
N TYR A 159 4.04 -14.73 16.25
CA TYR A 159 4.53 -15.79 15.38
C TYR A 159 3.40 -16.74 14.94
N LEU A 160 2.62 -17.26 15.88
CA LEU A 160 1.52 -18.21 15.62
C LEU A 160 0.36 -17.60 14.83
N ARG A 161 0.24 -16.27 14.80
CA ARG A 161 -0.81 -15.54 14.09
C ARG A 161 -0.28 -14.67 12.97
N GLY A 162 0.90 -14.98 12.42
CA GLY A 162 1.36 -14.31 11.19
C GLY A 162 1.61 -12.81 11.33
N GLY A 163 2.07 -12.37 12.50
CA GLY A 163 2.35 -10.97 12.83
C GLY A 163 1.18 -10.22 13.47
N GLU A 164 0.03 -10.87 13.67
CA GLU A 164 -1.17 -10.28 14.26
C GLU A 164 -1.51 -10.82 15.66
N GLY A 165 -2.66 -10.42 16.21
CA GLY A 165 -3.21 -10.99 17.44
C GLY A 165 -2.75 -10.31 18.72
N SER A 166 -1.89 -9.29 18.65
CA SER A 166 -1.47 -8.51 19.82
C SER A 166 -2.28 -7.22 20.06
N ASN A 167 -3.23 -6.90 19.18
CA ASN A 167 -4.07 -5.71 19.31
C ASN A 167 -4.77 -5.66 20.68
N GLY A 168 -4.51 -4.57 21.41
CA GLY A 168 -5.04 -4.31 22.74
C GLY A 168 -4.31 -4.99 23.91
N PHE A 169 -3.19 -5.68 23.67
CA PHE A 169 -2.27 -6.05 24.76
C PHE A 169 -1.56 -4.82 25.35
N PRO A 170 -1.03 -4.92 26.58
CA PRO A 170 -0.41 -3.79 27.25
C PRO A 170 0.74 -3.21 26.43
N GLY A 171 0.65 -1.92 26.08
CA GLY A 171 1.68 -1.22 25.31
C GLY A 171 3.08 -1.25 25.95
N GLN A 172 3.14 -1.51 27.26
CA GLN A 172 4.37 -1.68 28.04
C GLN A 172 5.21 -2.87 27.59
N TYR A 173 4.56 -3.95 27.13
CA TYR A 173 5.23 -5.17 26.70
C TYR A 173 5.16 -5.37 25.18
N ASN A 174 4.11 -4.87 24.53
CA ASN A 174 3.84 -5.15 23.12
C ASN A 174 4.96 -4.64 22.19
N THR A 175 5.44 -3.41 22.39
CA THR A 175 6.54 -2.86 21.57
C THR A 175 7.86 -3.59 21.75
N ALA A 176 8.13 -4.09 22.96
CA ALA A 176 9.31 -4.91 23.23
C ALA A 176 9.21 -6.28 22.55
N ALA A 177 8.00 -6.86 22.49
CA ALA A 177 7.74 -8.07 21.72
C ALA A 177 7.92 -7.84 20.21
N PHE A 178 7.42 -6.73 19.68
CA PHE A 178 7.65 -6.33 18.28
C PHE A 178 9.14 -6.20 17.96
N ALA A 179 9.88 -5.43 18.76
CA ALA A 179 11.32 -5.27 18.58
C ALA A 179 12.07 -6.61 18.68
N GLY A 180 11.67 -7.47 19.62
CA GLY A 180 12.26 -8.80 19.78
C GLY A 180 12.04 -9.70 18.57
N VAL A 181 10.80 -9.78 18.06
CA VAL A 181 10.45 -10.59 16.89
C VAL A 181 11.17 -10.08 15.63
N LEU A 182 11.15 -8.76 15.37
CA LEU A 182 11.84 -8.17 14.22
C LEU A 182 13.36 -8.35 14.29
N SER A 183 13.94 -8.25 15.49
CA SER A 183 15.38 -8.49 15.68
C SER A 183 15.73 -9.96 15.46
N ALA A 184 14.91 -10.89 15.96
CA ALA A 184 15.11 -12.32 15.73
C ALA A 184 14.99 -12.65 14.24
N GLU A 185 13.98 -12.13 13.55
CA GLU A 185 13.81 -12.27 12.10
C GLU A 185 15.05 -11.77 11.36
N LYS A 186 15.54 -10.57 11.67
CA LYS A 186 16.74 -10.00 11.04
C LYS A 186 18.02 -10.80 11.30
N LEU A 187 18.19 -11.34 12.50
CA LEU A 187 19.36 -12.14 12.88
C LEU A 187 19.33 -13.56 12.30
N LEU A 188 18.13 -14.11 12.11
CA LEU A 188 17.92 -15.45 11.57
C LEU A 188 17.73 -15.44 10.04
N ALA A 189 17.46 -14.28 9.44
CA ALA A 189 17.32 -14.13 8.01
C ALA A 189 18.63 -14.52 7.31
N PRO A 190 18.58 -15.39 6.29
CA PRO A 190 19.75 -15.62 5.45
C PRO A 190 20.15 -14.29 4.79
N PRO A 191 21.43 -14.13 4.39
CA PRO A 191 21.84 -13.02 3.54
C PRO A 191 20.88 -12.91 2.35
N ALA A 192 20.50 -11.67 2.00
CA ALA A 192 19.67 -11.45 0.82
C ALA A 192 20.35 -12.12 -0.38
N PRO A 193 19.62 -12.97 -1.14
CA PRO A 193 20.21 -13.68 -2.26
C PRO A 193 20.72 -12.69 -3.30
N GLU A 194 21.77 -13.07 -4.02
CA GLU A 194 22.19 -12.33 -5.20
C GLU A 194 21.11 -12.49 -6.29
N ARG A 195 20.83 -11.42 -7.04
CA ARG A 195 19.91 -11.50 -8.18
C ARG A 195 20.52 -12.38 -9.26
N GLU A 196 19.71 -13.25 -9.83
CA GLU A 196 20.06 -14.09 -10.96
C GLU A 196 20.46 -13.24 -12.17
N ASP A 197 21.30 -13.81 -13.02
CA ASP A 197 21.63 -13.22 -14.32
C ASP A 197 20.56 -13.57 -15.38
N ILE A 198 20.63 -12.92 -16.55
CA ILE A 198 19.71 -13.15 -17.65
C ILE A 198 19.92 -14.57 -18.21
N ALA A 199 18.97 -15.46 -17.90
CA ALA A 199 18.98 -16.85 -18.37
C ALA A 199 18.51 -17.01 -19.83
N LEU A 200 17.67 -16.10 -20.33
CA LEU A 200 17.08 -16.22 -21.67
C LEU A 200 18.05 -15.78 -22.78
N ALA A 201 18.13 -16.61 -23.82
CA ALA A 201 18.85 -16.26 -25.03
C ALA A 201 18.06 -15.22 -25.84
N HIS A 202 18.75 -14.19 -26.32
CA HIS A 202 18.16 -13.18 -27.21
C HIS A 202 18.15 -13.73 -28.64
N LEU A 203 17.01 -13.65 -29.34
CA LEU A 203 16.82 -14.22 -30.69
C LEU A 203 17.47 -13.40 -31.82
N GLY A 204 18.19 -12.33 -31.47
CA GLY A 204 18.90 -11.46 -32.42
C GLY A 204 17.99 -10.48 -33.17
N GLN A 205 16.69 -10.44 -32.85
CA GLN A 205 15.73 -9.54 -33.45
C GLN A 205 15.42 -8.38 -32.52
N ARG A 206 15.28 -7.18 -33.09
CA ARG A 206 14.80 -5.99 -32.40
C ARG A 206 13.55 -5.48 -33.14
N PRO A 207 12.35 -5.94 -32.77
CA PRO A 207 11.15 -5.69 -33.56
C PRO A 207 10.63 -4.24 -33.46
N PHE A 208 11.15 -3.46 -32.52
CA PHE A 208 10.76 -2.06 -32.30
C PHE A 208 11.99 -1.17 -32.07
N ARG A 209 11.96 0.05 -32.57
CA ARG A 209 12.87 1.11 -32.13
C ARG A 209 12.54 1.53 -30.70
N HIS A 210 11.27 1.75 -30.39
CA HIS A 210 10.84 2.12 -29.04
C HIS A 210 9.85 1.13 -28.44
N ILE A 211 10.18 0.64 -27.25
CA ILE A 211 9.25 -0.09 -26.38
C ILE A 211 8.99 0.79 -25.16
N VAL A 212 7.72 1.03 -24.85
CA VAL A 212 7.32 1.86 -23.72
C VAL A 212 6.37 1.07 -22.83
N LEU A 213 6.62 1.11 -21.52
CA LEU A 213 5.63 0.75 -20.51
C LEU A 213 5.20 2.04 -19.80
N VAL A 214 3.92 2.39 -19.94
CA VAL A 214 3.29 3.49 -19.19
C VAL A 214 2.55 2.86 -18.02
N MET A 215 3.02 3.14 -16.81
CA MET A 215 2.36 2.83 -15.54
C MET A 215 1.65 4.09 -15.05
N ASP A 216 0.34 4.12 -15.24
CA ASP A 216 -0.52 5.08 -14.56
C ASP A 216 -0.58 4.79 -13.07
N GLU A 217 -0.99 5.80 -12.30
CA GLU A 217 -1.13 5.69 -10.86
C GLU A 217 -2.60 5.75 -10.47
N SER A 218 -3.07 4.71 -9.76
CA SER A 218 -4.41 4.66 -9.18
C SER A 218 -5.57 4.82 -10.20
N VAL A 219 -5.39 4.40 -11.46
CA VAL A 219 -6.44 4.50 -12.50
C VAL A 219 -7.21 3.19 -12.62
N ARG A 220 -8.51 3.26 -12.34
CA ARG A 220 -9.46 2.17 -12.48
C ARG A 220 -9.83 1.86 -13.93
N GLY A 221 -9.62 0.61 -14.31
CA GLY A 221 -9.97 0.10 -15.64
C GLY A 221 -11.47 0.15 -15.94
N ASP A 222 -12.33 0.03 -14.94
CA ASP A 222 -13.79 0.05 -15.06
C ASP A 222 -14.42 1.47 -15.01
N TYR A 223 -13.60 2.52 -15.02
CA TYR A 223 -14.05 3.93 -15.06
C TYR A 223 -13.64 4.69 -16.32
N VAL A 224 -12.80 4.09 -17.16
CA VAL A 224 -12.25 4.75 -18.35
C VAL A 224 -12.99 4.38 -19.62
N ASP A 225 -12.94 5.30 -20.58
CA ASP A 225 -13.54 5.17 -21.89
C ASP A 225 -13.00 3.96 -22.68
N LEU A 226 -11.82 3.44 -22.36
CA LEU A 226 -11.33 2.20 -22.96
C LEU A 226 -12.32 1.04 -22.80
N ASN A 227 -12.93 0.91 -21.62
CA ASN A 227 -13.68 -0.28 -21.22
C ASN A 227 -15.17 -0.03 -21.01
N VAL A 228 -15.58 1.24 -20.89
CA VAL A 228 -16.97 1.62 -20.63
C VAL A 228 -17.37 2.75 -21.56
N GLU A 229 -18.54 2.62 -22.21
CA GLU A 229 -18.99 3.53 -23.27
C GLU A 229 -18.99 5.01 -22.85
N ASP A 230 -19.55 5.32 -21.69
CA ASP A 230 -19.62 6.63 -21.03
C ASP A 230 -18.54 6.80 -19.92
N GLY A 231 -17.42 6.09 -20.05
CA GLY A 231 -16.26 6.21 -19.18
C GLY A 231 -15.51 7.54 -19.37
N VAL A 232 -14.56 7.81 -18.48
CA VAL A 232 -13.72 9.01 -18.53
C VAL A 232 -12.75 8.93 -19.71
N GLU A 233 -12.68 9.99 -20.52
CA GLU A 233 -11.81 10.06 -21.68
C GLU A 233 -10.32 9.91 -21.31
N THR A 234 -9.67 8.87 -21.85
CA THR A 234 -8.21 8.66 -21.74
C THR A 234 -7.43 9.31 -22.86
N GLY A 235 -8.10 9.75 -23.94
CA GLY A 235 -7.47 10.25 -25.16
C GLY A 235 -6.96 9.15 -26.10
N LEU A 236 -7.16 7.87 -25.76
CA LEU A 236 -6.65 6.75 -26.55
C LEU A 236 -7.64 6.23 -27.59
N ARG A 237 -8.96 6.33 -27.36
CA ARG A 237 -10.01 5.90 -28.32
C ARG A 237 -9.78 6.41 -29.76
N PRO A 238 -9.39 7.69 -30.00
CA PRO A 238 -9.16 8.20 -31.35
C PRO A 238 -8.04 7.51 -32.14
N LEU A 239 -7.19 6.69 -31.50
CA LEU A 239 -6.14 5.94 -32.18
C LEU A 239 -6.66 4.82 -33.09
N GLY A 240 -7.92 4.41 -32.91
CA GLY A 240 -8.63 3.46 -33.77
C GLY A 240 -7.85 2.14 -33.97
N PRO A 241 -7.44 1.79 -35.20
CA PRO A 241 -6.81 0.49 -35.49
C PRO A 241 -5.45 0.29 -34.81
N ALA A 242 -4.85 1.34 -34.26
CA ALA A 242 -3.58 1.28 -33.55
C ALA A 242 -3.73 0.93 -32.06
N LEU A 243 -4.96 0.88 -31.53
CA LEU A 243 -5.26 0.58 -30.13
C LEU A 243 -5.78 -0.86 -30.00
N PHE A 244 -5.14 -1.63 -29.12
CA PHE A 244 -5.53 -3.00 -28.77
C PHE A 244 -5.88 -3.05 -27.29
N ASN A 245 -7.17 -2.99 -27.00
CA ASN A 245 -7.68 -2.99 -25.63
C ASN A 245 -7.85 -4.43 -25.12
N PHE A 246 -7.22 -4.76 -23.98
CA PHE A 246 -7.38 -6.06 -23.30
C PHE A 246 -8.43 -6.00 -22.19
N GLY A 247 -9.10 -4.87 -21.99
CA GLY A 247 -10.17 -4.72 -21.02
C GLY A 247 -9.68 -4.27 -19.65
N VAL A 248 -10.39 -4.77 -18.63
CA VAL A 248 -10.04 -4.60 -17.22
C VAL A 248 -9.16 -5.77 -16.78
N ALA A 249 -7.92 -5.44 -16.42
CA ALA A 249 -6.93 -6.37 -15.90
C ALA A 249 -6.89 -6.35 -14.37
N ALA A 250 -6.30 -7.41 -13.79
CA ALA A 250 -5.93 -7.41 -12.38
C ALA A 250 -4.50 -6.90 -12.19
N SER A 251 -4.29 -5.92 -11.31
CA SER A 251 -2.95 -5.58 -10.84
C SER A 251 -2.33 -6.73 -10.05
N SER A 252 -1.00 -6.73 -9.87
CA SER A 252 -0.37 -7.75 -9.02
C SER A 252 -0.64 -7.52 -7.54
N ALA A 253 -0.75 -6.25 -7.13
CA ALA A 253 -1.11 -5.82 -5.78
C ALA A 253 -1.98 -4.56 -5.78
N ASN A 254 -2.39 -4.08 -4.61
CA ASN A 254 -3.20 -2.87 -4.43
C ASN A 254 -2.43 -1.65 -3.88
N CYS A 255 -1.10 -1.66 -3.98
CA CYS A 255 -0.24 -0.54 -3.62
C CYS A 255 0.77 -0.29 -4.71
N SER A 256 1.13 0.98 -4.95
CA SER A 256 2.11 1.35 -5.97
C SER A 256 3.42 0.60 -5.78
N SER A 257 3.88 0.47 -4.54
CA SER A 257 5.20 -0.10 -4.29
C SER A 257 5.33 -1.56 -4.63
N THR A 258 4.35 -2.37 -4.24
CA THR A 258 4.32 -3.79 -4.53
C THR A 258 3.97 -4.05 -5.99
N SER A 259 3.05 -3.30 -6.59
CA SER A 259 2.68 -3.46 -8.00
C SER A 259 3.80 -3.11 -8.96
N ASN A 260 4.44 -1.95 -8.77
CA ASN A 260 5.57 -1.54 -9.60
C ASN A 260 6.71 -2.55 -9.48
N ALA A 261 7.14 -2.91 -8.27
CA ALA A 261 8.26 -3.83 -8.08
C ALA A 261 7.96 -5.23 -8.65
N SER A 262 6.71 -5.69 -8.52
CA SER A 262 6.24 -6.94 -9.15
C SER A 262 6.46 -6.93 -10.66
N VAL A 263 6.08 -5.84 -11.31
CA VAL A 263 6.22 -5.68 -12.77
C VAL A 263 7.68 -5.51 -13.17
N ARG A 264 8.50 -4.77 -12.42
CA ARG A 264 9.93 -4.56 -12.75
C ARG A 264 10.77 -5.82 -12.66
N TYR A 265 10.42 -6.74 -11.76
CA TYR A 265 11.13 -8.00 -11.52
C TYR A 265 10.40 -9.24 -12.03
N GLY A 266 9.28 -9.09 -12.74
CA GLY A 266 8.60 -10.22 -13.38
C GLY A 266 8.18 -11.31 -12.41
N VAL A 267 7.62 -10.92 -11.27
CA VAL A 267 7.17 -11.88 -10.26
C VAL A 267 6.05 -12.77 -10.83
N THR A 268 5.93 -13.99 -10.34
CA THR A 268 4.85 -14.93 -10.69
C THR A 268 3.88 -15.11 -9.54
N ARG A 269 2.67 -15.61 -9.82
CA ARG A 269 1.65 -15.80 -8.78
C ARG A 269 2.11 -16.76 -7.68
N ASP A 270 2.82 -17.81 -8.07
CA ASP A 270 3.19 -18.92 -7.18
C ASP A 270 4.50 -18.68 -6.42
N SER A 271 5.35 -17.74 -6.87
CA SER A 271 6.68 -17.49 -6.28
C SER A 271 6.99 -16.02 -6.01
N TYR A 272 5.97 -15.15 -5.94
CA TYR A 272 6.13 -13.70 -5.97
C TYR A 272 7.16 -13.10 -4.98
N LEU A 273 7.26 -13.59 -3.75
CA LEU A 273 8.28 -13.11 -2.78
C LEU A 273 9.69 -13.50 -3.18
N LYS A 274 9.87 -14.74 -3.64
CA LYS A 274 11.16 -15.26 -4.09
C LYS A 274 11.58 -14.50 -5.35
N ASP A 275 10.71 -14.45 -6.35
CA ASP A 275 10.94 -13.80 -7.64
C ASP A 275 11.33 -12.33 -7.47
N LEU A 276 10.66 -11.61 -6.56
CA LEU A 276 10.99 -10.21 -6.25
C LEU A 276 12.45 -10.03 -5.79
N GLN A 277 12.99 -11.02 -5.08
CA GLN A 277 14.35 -11.00 -4.55
C GLN A 277 15.38 -11.45 -5.58
N ILE A 278 15.07 -12.46 -6.39
CA ILE A 278 16.07 -13.15 -7.23
C ILE A 278 16.01 -12.75 -8.69
N ASN A 279 14.86 -12.36 -9.24
CA ASN A 279 14.77 -12.15 -10.69
C ASN A 279 15.62 -10.93 -11.13
N PRO A 280 16.19 -10.96 -12.34
CA PRO A 280 16.74 -9.77 -12.96
C PRO A 280 15.62 -8.75 -13.21
N SER A 281 15.96 -7.46 -13.23
CA SER A 281 15.01 -6.43 -13.67
C SER A 281 14.84 -6.46 -15.19
N PHE A 282 13.72 -5.92 -15.69
CA PHE A 282 13.56 -5.73 -17.14
C PHE A 282 14.60 -4.76 -17.73
N TRP A 283 15.27 -3.94 -16.89
CA TRP A 283 16.28 -3.00 -17.33
C TRP A 283 17.50 -3.73 -17.86
N ARG A 284 17.91 -4.79 -17.16
CA ARG A 284 19.02 -5.65 -17.60
C ARG A 284 18.69 -6.31 -18.93
N TYR A 285 17.47 -6.84 -19.09
CA TYR A 285 17.01 -7.42 -20.36
C TYR A 285 17.00 -6.39 -21.49
N ALA A 286 16.45 -5.19 -21.26
CA ALA A 286 16.43 -4.12 -22.24
C ALA A 286 17.85 -3.70 -22.68
N SER A 287 18.76 -3.50 -21.74
CA SER A 287 20.17 -3.17 -22.00
C SER A 287 20.85 -4.26 -22.83
N ARG A 288 20.66 -5.54 -22.47
CA ARG A 288 21.23 -6.68 -23.20
C ARG A 288 20.64 -6.88 -24.60
N ALA A 289 19.38 -6.52 -24.80
CA ALA A 289 18.76 -6.42 -26.13
C ALA A 289 19.24 -5.18 -26.93
N GLY A 290 20.05 -4.31 -26.30
CA GLY A 290 20.70 -3.15 -26.88
C GLY A 290 19.82 -1.91 -26.97
N TYR A 291 18.82 -1.80 -26.09
CA TYR A 291 18.03 -0.58 -25.90
C TYR A 291 18.71 0.35 -24.89
N ARG A 292 18.56 1.66 -25.12
CA ARG A 292 18.79 2.69 -24.08
C ARG A 292 17.68 2.58 -23.04
N THR A 293 17.99 2.37 -21.76
CA THR A 293 16.98 2.31 -20.69
C THR A 293 16.65 3.70 -20.17
N VAL A 294 15.36 4.07 -20.20
CA VAL A 294 14.89 5.39 -19.76
C VAL A 294 13.81 5.22 -18.71
N TYR A 295 13.95 5.88 -17.57
CA TYR A 295 12.93 5.97 -16.55
C TYR A 295 12.46 7.42 -16.41
N ILE A 296 11.15 7.64 -16.57
CA ILE A 296 10.51 8.93 -16.39
C ILE A 296 9.59 8.81 -15.18
N ASP A 297 9.90 9.54 -14.12
CA ASP A 297 9.18 9.50 -12.85
C ASP A 297 8.50 10.85 -12.57
N ALA A 298 7.18 10.86 -12.62
CA ALA A 298 6.35 12.01 -12.26
C ALA A 298 5.88 11.99 -10.81
N GLN A 299 6.11 10.89 -10.08
CA GLN A 299 5.65 10.72 -8.71
C GLN A 299 6.61 11.35 -7.69
N ARG A 300 7.94 11.16 -7.86
CA ARG A 300 8.98 11.71 -6.97
C ARG A 300 9.90 12.69 -7.69
N ASN A 301 10.70 13.38 -6.89
CA ASN A 301 11.65 14.41 -7.30
C ASN A 301 12.90 14.38 -6.40
N ASP A 302 13.90 15.17 -6.77
CA ASP A 302 15.11 15.42 -5.98
C ASP A 302 15.89 14.15 -5.60
N GLY A 303 15.87 13.13 -6.48
CA GLY A 303 16.58 11.87 -6.30
C GLY A 303 15.92 10.91 -5.29
N LYS A 304 14.74 11.26 -4.75
CA LYS A 304 13.99 10.38 -3.86
C LYS A 304 13.50 9.17 -4.65
N LEU A 305 13.82 7.98 -4.16
CA LEU A 305 13.36 6.72 -4.73
C LEU A 305 12.09 6.24 -4.02
N GLN A 306 11.33 5.40 -4.69
CA GLN A 306 10.15 4.75 -4.15
C GLN A 306 9.86 3.47 -4.92
N ASN A 307 8.72 2.85 -4.66
CA ASN A 307 8.32 1.63 -5.34
C ASN A 307 9.33 0.49 -5.23
N PHE A 308 9.95 0.38 -4.05
CA PHE A 308 11.08 -0.51 -3.75
C PHE A 308 12.28 -0.40 -4.70
N MET A 309 12.38 0.70 -5.45
CA MET A 309 13.56 0.99 -6.26
C MET A 309 14.72 1.35 -5.33
N ASP A 310 15.85 0.67 -5.52
CA ASP A 310 17.09 0.92 -4.79
C ASP A 310 18.17 1.49 -5.72
N LYS A 311 19.31 1.90 -5.15
CA LYS A 311 20.42 2.46 -5.92
C LYS A 311 21.04 1.46 -6.89
N ARG A 312 20.92 0.14 -6.64
CA ARG A 312 21.45 -0.89 -7.55
C ARG A 312 20.59 -0.95 -8.80
N GLU A 313 19.27 -0.97 -8.64
CA GLU A 313 18.34 -0.91 -9.77
C GLU A 313 18.52 0.39 -10.57
N VAL A 314 18.68 1.55 -9.91
CA VAL A 314 18.99 2.81 -10.61
C VAL A 314 20.27 2.72 -11.45
N GLY A 315 21.27 1.95 -11.00
CA GLY A 315 22.50 1.71 -11.75
C GLY A 315 22.31 0.91 -13.05
N GLU A 316 21.16 0.28 -13.25
CA GLU A 316 20.77 -0.43 -14.49
C GLU A 316 20.02 0.49 -15.47
N ILE A 317 19.72 1.73 -15.05
CA ILE A 317 18.98 2.72 -15.81
C ILE A 317 19.95 3.75 -16.37
N ASP A 318 19.94 3.85 -17.69
CA ASP A 318 20.82 4.71 -18.45
C ASP A 318 20.44 6.20 -18.37
N GLU A 319 19.15 6.51 -18.36
CA GLU A 319 18.58 7.86 -18.20
C GLU A 319 17.48 7.82 -17.12
N PHE A 320 17.76 8.40 -15.95
CA PHE A 320 16.83 8.51 -14.84
C PHE A 320 16.33 9.96 -14.74
N VAL A 321 15.07 10.20 -15.08
CA VAL A 321 14.49 11.55 -15.16
C VAL A 321 13.32 11.68 -14.20
N GLN A 322 13.40 12.64 -13.29
CA GLN A 322 12.29 12.99 -12.38
C GLN A 322 11.69 14.34 -12.76
N VAL A 323 10.35 14.42 -12.77
CA VAL A 323 9.64 15.68 -12.98
C VAL A 323 9.76 16.52 -11.71
N GLY A 324 10.55 17.58 -11.79
CA GLY A 324 10.88 18.45 -10.65
C GLY A 324 9.69 19.24 -10.10
N THR A 325 9.89 19.81 -8.91
CA THR A 325 8.89 20.58 -8.14
C THR A 325 8.53 21.95 -8.74
N ALA A 326 9.17 22.34 -9.84
CA ALA A 326 8.77 23.50 -10.64
C ALA A 326 7.38 23.30 -11.28
N TYR A 327 6.99 22.06 -11.56
CA TYR A 327 5.67 21.72 -12.06
C TYR A 327 4.70 21.50 -10.89
N ALA A 328 3.54 22.15 -10.98
CA ALA A 328 2.43 21.83 -10.10
C ALA A 328 1.93 20.38 -10.35
N PRO A 329 1.28 19.74 -9.37
CA PRO A 329 0.77 18.37 -9.49
C PRO A 329 -0.05 18.12 -10.76
N ASP A 330 -0.93 19.05 -11.12
CA ASP A 330 -1.74 19.01 -12.35
C ASP A 330 -0.92 19.14 -13.65
N ALA A 331 0.32 19.58 -13.60
CA ALA A 331 1.19 19.71 -14.78
C ALA A 331 2.22 18.59 -14.92
N LYS A 332 2.39 17.73 -13.89
CA LYS A 332 3.49 16.75 -13.87
C LYS A 332 3.35 15.70 -14.96
N ASP A 333 2.17 15.11 -15.13
CA ASP A 333 1.95 14.09 -16.15
C ASP A 333 1.96 14.67 -17.57
N ILE A 334 1.53 15.92 -17.74
CA ILE A 334 1.69 16.63 -19.02
C ILE A 334 3.18 16.75 -19.37
N GLN A 335 4.01 17.12 -18.39
CA GLN A 335 5.46 17.20 -18.58
C GLN A 335 6.09 15.82 -18.82
N ALA A 336 5.64 14.78 -18.12
CA ALA A 336 6.08 13.40 -18.37
C ALA A 336 5.75 12.96 -19.81
N GLY A 337 4.58 13.34 -20.32
CA GLY A 337 4.19 13.11 -21.72
C GLY A 337 5.13 13.78 -22.70
N ARG A 338 5.51 15.05 -22.46
CA ARG A 338 6.51 15.77 -23.28
C ARG A 338 7.89 15.13 -23.23
N LEU A 339 8.32 14.66 -22.05
CA LEU A 339 9.59 13.94 -21.90
C LEU A 339 9.56 12.63 -22.69
N LEU A 340 8.49 11.84 -22.60
CA LEU A 340 8.33 10.62 -23.39
C LEU A 340 8.34 10.93 -24.89
N ASN A 341 7.61 11.96 -25.33
CA ASN A 341 7.63 12.38 -26.73
C ASN A 341 9.05 12.71 -27.21
N SER A 342 9.83 13.42 -26.40
CA SER A 342 11.23 13.73 -26.71
C SER A 342 12.13 12.49 -26.84
N VAL A 343 11.77 11.37 -26.20
CA VAL A 343 12.46 10.08 -26.34
C VAL A 343 12.03 9.37 -27.62
N LEU A 344 10.73 9.37 -27.92
CA LEU A 344 10.14 8.70 -29.09
C LEU A 344 10.52 9.36 -30.43
N LEU A 345 10.95 10.62 -30.41
CA LEU A 345 11.45 11.34 -31.59
C LEU A 345 12.94 11.11 -31.87
N ARG A 346 13.65 10.34 -31.03
CA ARG A 346 15.08 10.04 -31.22
C ARG A 346 15.24 8.82 -32.13
N ASP A 347 16.31 8.79 -32.92
CA ASP A 347 16.64 7.63 -33.74
C ASP A 347 17.19 6.45 -32.91
N ARG A 348 17.66 6.71 -31.68
CA ARG A 348 18.25 5.70 -30.81
C ARG A 348 17.17 4.77 -30.25
N PRO A 349 17.29 3.44 -30.39
CA PRO A 349 16.35 2.52 -29.78
C PRO A 349 16.32 2.63 -28.26
N SER A 350 15.12 2.65 -27.68
CA SER A 350 14.92 2.81 -26.24
C SER A 350 13.86 1.88 -25.67
N PHE A 351 14.10 1.42 -24.44
CA PHE A 351 13.06 0.90 -23.57
C PHE A 351 12.76 1.97 -22.52
N THR A 352 11.54 2.48 -22.50
CA THR A 352 11.13 3.56 -21.60
C THR A 352 10.07 3.07 -20.62
N TYR A 353 10.30 3.24 -19.33
CA TYR A 353 9.28 3.06 -18.30
C TYR A 353 8.85 4.42 -17.76
N VAL A 354 7.55 4.73 -17.87
CA VAL A 354 6.97 5.98 -17.37
C VAL A 354 6.13 5.66 -16.14
N ASN A 355 6.54 6.18 -14.98
CA ASN A 355 5.81 6.10 -13.73
C ASN A 355 5.08 7.43 -13.48
N LYS A 356 3.78 7.46 -13.77
CA LYS A 356 2.96 8.68 -13.75
C LYS A 356 2.55 9.06 -12.33
N MET A 357 2.30 10.36 -12.09
CA MET A 357 1.62 10.83 -10.88
C MET A 357 0.17 10.35 -10.83
N GLY A 358 -0.46 10.25 -12.01
CA GLY A 358 -1.81 9.73 -12.20
C GLY A 358 -2.81 10.35 -11.25
N CYS A 359 -3.70 9.51 -10.72
CA CYS A 359 -4.78 9.90 -9.83
C CYS A 359 -4.68 9.24 -8.47
N HIS A 360 -3.48 9.29 -7.89
CA HIS A 360 -3.29 8.97 -6.47
C HIS A 360 -4.21 9.87 -5.62
N PHE A 361 -4.67 9.40 -4.47
CA PHE A 361 -5.46 10.22 -3.56
C PHE A 361 -4.55 11.21 -2.80
N PRO A 362 -4.94 12.47 -2.52
CA PRO A 362 -6.17 13.14 -2.93
C PRO A 362 -6.16 13.60 -4.41
N TYR A 363 -7.36 13.71 -5.01
CA TYR A 363 -7.54 14.02 -6.43
C TYR A 363 -7.57 15.52 -6.74
N GLU A 364 -8.11 16.32 -5.81
CA GLU A 364 -8.17 17.78 -5.96
C GLU A 364 -6.77 18.37 -6.02
N GLY A 365 -6.55 19.31 -6.94
CA GLY A 365 -5.23 19.90 -7.19
C GLY A 365 -4.36 19.14 -8.18
N LYS A 366 -4.77 17.95 -8.63
CA LYS A 366 -4.17 17.24 -9.79
C LYS A 366 -4.86 17.57 -11.10
N TYR A 367 -5.80 18.51 -11.08
CA TYR A 367 -6.39 19.10 -12.28
C TYR A 367 -6.72 20.59 -12.01
N PRO A 368 -6.67 21.46 -13.03
CA PRO A 368 -7.05 22.86 -12.86
C PRO A 368 -8.54 22.98 -12.61
N THR A 369 -8.94 23.88 -11.70
CA THR A 369 -10.36 24.13 -11.40
C THR A 369 -11.16 24.56 -12.63
N ALA A 370 -10.53 25.30 -13.55
CA ALA A 370 -11.13 25.71 -14.82
C ALA A 370 -11.46 24.54 -15.77
N ASN A 371 -10.92 23.34 -15.51
CA ASN A 371 -11.10 22.14 -16.32
C ASN A 371 -11.97 21.08 -15.62
N THR A 372 -12.76 21.49 -14.62
CA THR A 372 -13.74 20.64 -13.96
C THR A 372 -14.83 20.23 -14.95
N LEU A 373 -14.95 18.94 -15.25
CA LEU A 373 -15.95 18.35 -16.14
C LEU A 373 -17.10 17.68 -15.36
N TYR A 374 -16.79 17.13 -14.20
CA TYR A 374 -17.72 16.40 -13.34
C TYR A 374 -17.89 17.16 -12.01
N SER A 375 -19.13 17.31 -11.55
CA SER A 375 -19.48 18.05 -10.34
C SER A 375 -20.71 17.43 -9.66
N PRO A 376 -20.87 17.61 -8.34
CA PRO A 376 -19.99 18.35 -7.42
C PRO A 376 -18.67 17.61 -7.12
N THR A 377 -17.65 18.34 -6.69
CA THR A 377 -16.30 17.82 -6.36
C THR A 377 -16.02 17.86 -4.85
N MET A 378 -14.95 17.17 -4.43
CA MET A 378 -14.41 17.27 -3.07
C MET A 378 -13.92 18.71 -2.79
N PRO A 379 -13.96 19.16 -1.53
CA PRO A 379 -13.28 20.38 -1.14
C PRO A 379 -11.78 20.26 -1.42
N ARG A 380 -11.16 21.33 -1.93
CA ARG A 380 -9.73 21.34 -2.22
C ARG A 380 -8.94 21.41 -0.91
N THR A 381 -8.43 20.28 -0.46
CA THR A 381 -7.59 20.16 0.76
C THR A 381 -6.11 19.95 0.46
N PHE A 382 -5.77 19.70 -0.81
CA PHE A 382 -4.40 19.39 -1.23
C PHE A 382 -3.61 20.67 -1.52
N LEU A 383 -2.50 20.83 -0.79
CA LEU A 383 -1.58 21.99 -0.90
C LEU A 383 -0.15 21.58 -1.24
N SER A 384 0.12 20.28 -1.38
CA SER A 384 1.47 19.77 -1.61
C SER A 384 1.83 19.61 -3.09
N LYS A 385 3.12 19.42 -3.36
CA LYS A 385 3.65 19.09 -4.70
C LYS A 385 4.05 17.62 -4.86
N GLU A 386 3.75 16.77 -3.87
CA GLU A 386 4.11 15.35 -3.81
C GLU A 386 2.86 14.48 -3.95
N ALA A 387 3.00 13.22 -4.37
CA ALA A 387 1.85 12.31 -4.48
C ALA A 387 1.15 12.03 -3.12
N ASP A 388 1.93 12.07 -2.03
CA ASP A 388 1.52 11.83 -0.64
C ASP A 388 1.90 13.03 0.22
N ASP A 389 0.93 13.71 0.83
CA ASP A 389 1.20 14.89 1.66
C ASP A 389 0.88 14.73 3.15
N GLY A 390 0.44 13.54 3.56
CA GLY A 390 0.13 13.23 4.94
C GLY A 390 -1.00 14.09 5.53
N THR A 391 -1.76 14.82 4.71
CA THR A 391 -2.88 15.61 5.20
C THR A 391 -4.04 14.69 5.56
N GLY A 392 -4.47 14.74 6.82
CA GLY A 392 -5.63 14.00 7.33
C GLY A 392 -6.91 14.52 6.70
N TYR A 393 -7.34 13.86 5.63
CA TYR A 393 -8.66 14.06 5.05
C TYR A 393 -9.73 13.43 5.97
N ARG A 394 -11.00 13.77 5.73
CA ARG A 394 -12.15 13.31 6.52
C ARG A 394 -13.07 12.42 5.68
N LEU A 395 -13.52 11.34 6.30
CA LEU A 395 -14.41 10.28 5.82
C LEU A 395 -15.45 10.72 4.79
N ALA A 396 -15.56 9.93 3.72
CA ALA A 396 -16.78 9.86 2.92
C ALA A 396 -17.81 8.99 3.67
N GLU A 397 -18.52 9.60 4.61
CA GLU A 397 -19.49 8.98 5.51
C GLU A 397 -20.85 8.73 4.83
N ASN A 398 -21.14 9.39 3.70
CA ASN A 398 -22.41 9.28 2.99
C ASN A 398 -22.27 9.24 1.45
N ALA A 399 -23.39 8.99 0.77
CA ALA A 399 -23.44 8.87 -0.69
C ALA A 399 -23.01 10.15 -1.41
N GLU A 400 -23.38 11.33 -0.90
CA GLU A 400 -22.99 12.62 -1.50
C GLU A 400 -21.47 12.81 -1.52
N GLN A 401 -20.80 12.50 -0.39
CA GLN A 401 -19.34 12.61 -0.28
C GLN A 401 -18.62 11.59 -1.19
N ARG A 402 -19.16 10.38 -1.33
CA ARG A 402 -18.68 9.39 -2.33
C ARG A 402 -18.82 9.93 -3.74
N TRP A 403 -19.91 10.63 -4.03
CA TRP A 403 -20.11 11.29 -5.33
C TRP A 403 -19.05 12.34 -5.63
N ARG A 404 -18.78 13.19 -4.65
CA ARG A 404 -17.74 14.22 -4.73
C ARG A 404 -16.38 13.60 -4.98
N GLN A 405 -16.05 12.53 -4.26
CA GLN A 405 -14.82 11.77 -4.43
C GLN A 405 -14.68 11.21 -5.84
N VAL A 406 -15.71 10.53 -6.34
CA VAL A 406 -15.72 9.93 -7.68
C VAL A 406 -15.62 11.00 -8.77
N ASN A 407 -16.36 12.11 -8.66
CA ASN A 407 -16.28 13.19 -9.64
C ASN A 407 -14.89 13.86 -9.66
N SER A 408 -14.30 14.11 -8.50
CA SER A 408 -12.92 14.61 -8.39
C SER A 408 -11.91 13.65 -9.02
N TYR A 409 -12.08 12.34 -8.80
CA TYR A 409 -11.28 11.31 -9.45
C TYR A 409 -11.44 11.34 -10.98
N ARG A 410 -12.67 11.41 -11.48
CA ARG A 410 -12.96 11.47 -12.92
C ARG A 410 -12.34 12.71 -13.58
N ASN A 411 -12.39 13.88 -12.91
CA ASN A 411 -11.72 15.09 -13.37
C ASN A 411 -10.20 14.92 -13.42
N CYS A 412 -9.61 14.30 -12.38
CA CYS A 412 -8.19 13.98 -12.36
C CYS A 412 -7.79 13.10 -13.55
N VAL A 413 -8.54 12.03 -13.83
CA VAL A 413 -8.22 11.11 -14.95
C VAL A 413 -8.36 11.82 -16.29
N ALA A 414 -9.45 12.57 -16.48
CA ALA A 414 -9.71 13.33 -17.71
C ALA A 414 -8.65 14.39 -18.01
N TRP A 415 -7.95 14.88 -16.98
CA TRP A 415 -6.85 15.83 -17.11
C TRP A 415 -5.50 15.13 -17.29
N ASN A 416 -5.11 14.27 -16.34
CA ASN A 416 -3.77 13.67 -16.29
C ASN A 416 -3.56 12.63 -17.39
N THR A 417 -4.46 11.65 -17.51
CA THR A 417 -4.29 10.55 -18.47
C THR A 417 -4.46 11.04 -19.90
N ARG A 418 -5.52 11.79 -20.18
CA ARG A 418 -5.75 12.39 -21.50
C ARG A 418 -4.67 13.40 -21.88
N GLY A 419 -4.27 14.26 -20.95
CA GLY A 419 -3.20 15.24 -21.15
C GLY A 419 -1.87 14.57 -21.46
N PHE A 420 -1.49 13.55 -20.67
CA PHE A 420 -0.28 12.77 -20.90
C PHE A 420 -0.23 12.19 -22.31
N PHE A 421 -1.26 11.44 -22.73
CA PHE A 421 -1.25 10.78 -24.04
C PHE A 421 -1.29 11.76 -25.21
N ARG A 422 -1.98 12.91 -25.05
CA ARG A 422 -1.96 13.99 -26.04
C ARG A 422 -0.55 14.50 -26.30
N GLU A 423 0.23 14.78 -25.25
CA GLU A 423 1.61 15.25 -25.41
C GLU A 423 2.55 14.13 -25.86
N ALA A 424 2.42 12.93 -25.28
CA ALA A 424 3.29 11.79 -25.57
C ALA A 424 3.24 11.35 -27.03
N LEU A 425 2.04 11.32 -27.63
CA LEU A 425 1.80 10.78 -28.98
C LEU A 425 1.85 11.85 -30.09
N ALA A 426 2.15 13.10 -29.75
CA ALA A 426 2.24 14.18 -30.73
C ALA A 426 3.33 13.89 -31.78
N ASN A 427 2.92 13.74 -33.05
CA ASN A 427 3.82 13.48 -34.18
C ASN A 427 4.71 12.23 -34.02
N VAL A 428 4.25 11.22 -33.28
CA VAL A 428 4.99 9.96 -33.09
C VAL A 428 4.67 8.97 -34.21
N ASP A 429 5.71 8.35 -34.76
CA ASP A 429 5.56 7.17 -35.62
C ASP A 429 5.31 5.91 -34.78
N LEU A 430 4.10 5.35 -34.93
CA LEU A 430 3.67 4.13 -34.26
C LEU A 430 4.03 2.85 -35.04
N SER A 431 4.58 2.94 -36.25
CA SER A 431 4.94 1.75 -37.06
C SER A 431 6.11 0.97 -36.47
N ASP A 432 7.02 1.67 -35.78
CA ASP A 432 8.21 1.13 -35.13
C ASP A 432 8.27 1.47 -33.61
N THR A 433 7.09 1.73 -33.04
CA THR A 433 6.90 2.02 -31.62
C THR A 433 5.79 1.12 -31.07
N LEU A 434 6.03 0.59 -29.88
CA LEU A 434 5.02 -0.11 -29.09
C LEU A 434 4.92 0.49 -27.70
N ILE A 435 3.70 0.82 -27.29
CA ILE A 435 3.41 1.32 -25.95
C ILE A 435 2.44 0.34 -25.29
N LEU A 436 2.83 -0.21 -24.15
CA LEU A 436 1.97 -0.94 -23.24
C LEU A 436 1.49 0.02 -22.15
N TYR A 437 0.18 0.11 -21.94
CA TYR A 437 -0.46 0.98 -20.97
C TYR A 437 -1.22 0.17 -19.93
N THR A 438 -0.94 0.45 -18.66
CA THR A 438 -1.73 -0.01 -17.51
C THR A 438 -1.64 0.98 -16.37
N ALA A 439 -2.34 0.73 -15.26
CA ALA A 439 -2.13 1.40 -13.99
C ALA A 439 -1.54 0.42 -12.98
N ASP A 440 -0.87 0.92 -11.95
CA ASP A 440 -0.26 0.11 -10.90
C ASP A 440 -1.30 -0.57 -9.99
N HIS A 441 -2.38 0.13 -9.67
CA HIS A 441 -3.55 -0.37 -9.00
C HIS A 441 -4.77 0.51 -9.30
N GLY A 442 -5.94 0.08 -8.82
CA GLY A 442 -7.18 0.84 -8.90
C GLY A 442 -7.47 1.61 -7.62
N GLN A 443 -8.76 1.83 -7.33
CA GLN A 443 -9.23 2.58 -6.17
C GLN A 443 -10.50 1.94 -5.59
N ASN A 444 -10.67 2.05 -4.29
CA ASN A 444 -11.89 1.80 -3.55
C ASN A 444 -12.64 3.13 -3.40
N PHE A 445 -13.85 3.22 -3.95
CA PHE A 445 -14.76 4.34 -3.70
C PHE A 445 -15.86 3.93 -2.71
N HIS A 446 -15.67 2.81 -2.03
CA HIS A 446 -16.61 2.22 -1.09
C HIS A 446 -17.98 1.96 -1.75
N GLU A 447 -18.00 1.51 -3.00
CA GLU A 447 -19.27 1.26 -3.71
C GLU A 447 -20.12 0.14 -3.09
N ASP A 448 -19.51 -0.69 -2.25
CA ASP A 448 -20.17 -1.75 -1.47
C ASP A 448 -20.80 -1.27 -0.16
N GLY A 449 -20.78 0.05 0.10
CA GLY A 449 -21.28 0.62 1.35
C GLY A 449 -20.32 0.47 2.53
N SER A 450 -19.12 -0.09 2.33
CA SER A 450 -18.14 -0.22 3.41
C SER A 450 -17.79 1.14 4.03
N PRO A 451 -17.56 1.20 5.35
CA PRO A 451 -17.07 2.40 6.01
C PRO A 451 -15.55 2.55 5.81
N GLY A 452 -15.05 3.78 5.89
CA GLY A 452 -13.61 4.08 5.86
C GLY A 452 -13.22 5.15 4.84
N GLU A 453 -11.94 5.49 4.85
CA GLU A 453 -11.32 6.46 3.91
C GLU A 453 -10.30 5.81 2.98
N GLN A 454 -9.98 4.55 3.23
CA GLN A 454 -8.86 3.87 2.58
C GLN A 454 -9.21 3.63 1.12
N THR A 455 -8.56 4.38 0.23
CA THR A 455 -8.82 4.32 -1.21
C THR A 455 -8.07 3.17 -1.90
N HIS A 456 -7.00 2.64 -1.31
CA HIS A 456 -6.22 1.52 -1.83
C HIS A 456 -5.30 1.01 -0.73
N CYS A 457 -4.39 0.07 -0.98
CA CYS A 457 -3.52 -0.51 0.05
C CYS A 457 -4.27 -1.14 1.24
N THR A 458 -5.54 -1.52 1.06
CA THR A 458 -6.29 -2.22 2.11
C THR A 458 -5.61 -3.57 2.37
N PRO A 459 -5.14 -3.88 3.59
CA PRO A 459 -4.61 -5.20 3.91
C PRO A 459 -5.74 -6.22 4.08
N GLY A 460 -5.49 -7.48 3.76
CA GLY A 460 -6.49 -8.55 3.93
C GLY A 460 -7.62 -8.46 2.90
N ARG A 461 -8.89 -8.51 3.31
CA ARG A 461 -10.01 -8.48 2.34
C ARG A 461 -10.18 -7.07 1.78
N ALA A 462 -9.76 -6.86 0.54
CA ALA A 462 -9.77 -5.57 -0.15
C ALA A 462 -10.92 -5.47 -1.17
N SER A 463 -11.35 -4.25 -1.48
CA SER A 463 -12.34 -4.01 -2.52
C SER A 463 -11.78 -4.41 -3.88
N ALA A 464 -12.61 -5.05 -4.71
CA ALA A 464 -12.21 -5.43 -6.05
C ALA A 464 -11.76 -4.23 -6.91
N GLY A 465 -12.30 -3.03 -6.64
CA GLY A 465 -11.91 -1.79 -7.31
C GLY A 465 -10.44 -1.43 -7.13
N GLU A 466 -9.80 -1.83 -6.04
CA GLU A 466 -8.38 -1.58 -5.79
C GLU A 466 -7.45 -2.37 -6.73
N GLY A 467 -7.93 -3.47 -7.32
CA GLY A 467 -7.16 -4.30 -8.23
C GLY A 467 -7.49 -4.11 -9.71
N ARG A 468 -8.50 -3.31 -10.06
CA ARG A 468 -8.96 -3.14 -11.44
C ARG A 468 -8.18 -2.06 -12.16
N VAL A 469 -7.41 -2.44 -13.16
CA VAL A 469 -6.59 -1.51 -13.94
C VAL A 469 -6.88 -1.66 -15.43
N PRO A 470 -6.73 -0.61 -16.25
CA PRO A 470 -6.80 -0.76 -17.69
C PRO A 470 -5.61 -1.58 -18.20
N MET A 471 -5.76 -2.27 -19.33
CA MET A 471 -4.66 -2.88 -20.05
C MET A 471 -4.84 -2.68 -21.55
N ALA A 472 -3.90 -2.00 -22.19
CA ALA A 472 -3.95 -1.76 -23.63
C ALA A 472 -2.55 -1.71 -24.25
N ALA A 473 -2.45 -2.13 -25.51
CA ALA A 473 -1.26 -1.93 -26.34
C ALA A 473 -1.55 -0.95 -27.47
N ILE A 474 -0.55 -0.14 -27.84
CA ILE A 474 -0.64 0.88 -28.88
C ILE A 474 0.51 0.71 -29.86
N THR A 475 0.20 0.43 -31.12
CA THR A 475 1.18 0.34 -32.22
C THR A 475 0.49 0.34 -33.58
N ARG A 476 1.22 0.68 -34.65
CA ARG A 476 0.84 0.48 -36.06
C ARG A 476 1.77 -0.51 -36.76
N ASN A 477 2.60 -1.25 -36.02
CA ASN A 477 3.48 -2.25 -36.59
C ASN A 477 2.69 -3.32 -37.33
N ALA A 478 3.01 -3.54 -38.61
CA ALA A 478 2.21 -4.37 -39.51
C ALA A 478 2.21 -5.85 -39.13
N GLU A 479 3.30 -6.35 -38.55
CA GLU A 479 3.47 -7.75 -38.17
C GLU A 479 2.80 -8.07 -36.82
N LEU A 480 2.96 -7.18 -35.84
CA LEU A 480 2.43 -7.39 -34.50
C LEU A 480 0.94 -7.01 -34.39
N SER A 481 0.45 -6.06 -35.18
CA SER A 481 -0.95 -5.58 -35.09
C SER A 481 -2.00 -6.70 -35.22
N PRO A 482 -1.90 -7.65 -36.17
CA PRO A 482 -2.81 -8.79 -36.24
C PRO A 482 -2.76 -9.67 -34.98
N LEU A 483 -1.55 -9.96 -34.48
CA LEU A 483 -1.34 -10.78 -33.29
C LEU A 483 -1.95 -10.15 -32.04
N LEU A 484 -1.74 -8.84 -31.84
CA LEU A 484 -2.33 -8.07 -30.75
C LEU A 484 -3.86 -8.01 -30.87
N ARG A 485 -4.40 -7.87 -32.08
CA ARG A 485 -5.86 -7.85 -32.30
C ARG A 485 -6.51 -9.18 -31.91
N ASP A 486 -5.89 -10.28 -32.29
CA ASP A 486 -6.37 -11.61 -31.92
C ASP A 486 -6.24 -11.86 -30.42
N ALA A 487 -5.09 -11.51 -29.85
CA ALA A 487 -4.85 -11.66 -28.43
C ALA A 487 -5.78 -10.80 -27.57
N ALA A 488 -5.99 -9.53 -27.91
CA ALA A 488 -6.92 -8.63 -27.23
C ALA A 488 -8.34 -9.21 -27.21
N ARG A 489 -8.83 -9.76 -28.33
CA ARG A 489 -10.13 -10.44 -28.39
C ARG A 489 -10.18 -11.70 -27.53
N ARG A 490 -9.14 -12.55 -27.59
CA ARG A 490 -9.09 -13.81 -26.83
C ARG A 490 -8.97 -13.59 -25.32
N ASN A 491 -8.21 -12.57 -24.93
CA ASN A 491 -7.80 -12.30 -23.55
C ASN A 491 -8.52 -11.08 -22.95
N GLN A 492 -9.61 -10.61 -23.56
CA GLN A 492 -10.44 -9.54 -23.05
C GLN A 492 -10.85 -9.83 -21.59
N ASP A 493 -10.52 -8.91 -20.69
CA ASP A 493 -10.75 -9.00 -19.25
C ASP A 493 -10.12 -10.24 -18.57
N LYS A 494 -9.08 -10.86 -19.15
CA LYS A 494 -8.34 -12.01 -18.57
C LYS A 494 -6.93 -11.67 -18.12
N THR A 495 -6.42 -10.51 -18.51
CA THR A 495 -5.03 -10.13 -18.32
C THR A 495 -4.74 -9.71 -16.87
N THR A 496 -3.48 -9.83 -16.48
CA THR A 496 -2.98 -9.41 -15.18
C THR A 496 -1.60 -8.76 -15.32
N HIS A 497 -1.13 -8.05 -14.30
CA HIS A 497 0.25 -7.53 -14.27
C HIS A 497 1.32 -8.61 -14.39
N PHE A 498 1.02 -9.84 -13.99
CA PHE A 498 1.95 -10.96 -14.14
C PHE A 498 2.25 -11.26 -15.62
N ASN A 499 1.39 -10.83 -16.55
CA ASN A 499 1.60 -10.99 -17.99
C ASN A 499 2.44 -9.85 -18.60
N VAL A 500 2.68 -8.75 -17.89
CA VAL A 500 3.36 -7.56 -18.43
C VAL A 500 4.84 -7.85 -18.67
N TYR A 501 5.55 -8.33 -17.65
CA TYR A 501 6.97 -8.63 -17.76
C TYR A 501 7.32 -9.64 -18.86
N PRO A 502 6.68 -10.82 -18.94
CA PRO A 502 6.96 -11.76 -20.02
C PRO A 502 6.63 -11.18 -21.40
N THR A 503 5.61 -10.33 -21.49
CA THR A 503 5.32 -9.60 -22.73
C THR A 503 6.46 -8.67 -23.11
N LEU A 504 6.98 -7.88 -22.18
CA LEU A 504 8.13 -7.01 -22.45
C LEU A 504 9.34 -7.80 -22.94
N LEU A 505 9.61 -8.97 -22.36
CA LEU A 505 10.71 -9.83 -22.82
C LEU A 505 10.50 -10.34 -24.25
N THR A 506 9.28 -10.81 -24.59
CA THR A 506 8.92 -11.19 -25.95
C THR A 506 9.17 -10.03 -26.91
N LEU A 507 8.72 -8.83 -26.55
CA LEU A 507 8.85 -7.62 -27.36
C LEU A 507 10.30 -7.12 -27.49
N MET A 508 11.14 -7.40 -26.49
CA MET A 508 12.58 -7.12 -26.54
C MET A 508 13.35 -8.09 -27.42
N GLY A 509 12.74 -9.20 -27.90
CA GLY A 509 13.38 -10.17 -28.78
C GLY A 509 13.88 -11.45 -28.08
N TYR A 510 13.44 -11.73 -26.85
CA TYR A 510 13.78 -12.97 -26.13
C TYR A 510 12.85 -14.15 -26.47
N GLY A 511 11.79 -13.91 -27.24
CA GLY A 511 10.74 -14.90 -27.49
C GLY A 511 9.82 -15.15 -26.28
N PRO A 512 8.81 -16.00 -26.42
CA PRO A 512 7.81 -16.28 -25.36
C PRO A 512 8.46 -16.98 -24.14
N PRO A 513 8.51 -16.34 -22.97
CA PRO A 513 9.31 -16.84 -21.84
C PRO A 513 8.74 -18.07 -21.13
N SER A 514 7.43 -18.30 -21.22
CA SER A 514 6.74 -19.39 -20.50
C SER A 514 7.17 -20.80 -20.91
N ALA A 515 7.94 -20.94 -22.00
CA ALA A 515 8.50 -22.21 -22.43
C ALA A 515 9.86 -22.56 -21.77
N GLN A 516 10.55 -21.60 -21.14
CA GLN A 516 11.97 -21.78 -20.77
C GLN A 516 12.39 -21.23 -19.41
N ALA A 517 11.66 -20.31 -18.76
CA ALA A 517 12.22 -19.53 -17.65
C ALA A 517 11.27 -19.24 -16.45
N ASN A 518 10.32 -20.11 -16.12
CA ASN A 518 9.43 -19.94 -14.95
C ASN A 518 8.72 -18.56 -14.88
N PHE A 519 8.32 -17.99 -16.02
CA PHE A 519 7.47 -16.81 -16.06
C PHE A 519 6.03 -17.18 -16.41
N GLU A 520 5.08 -16.32 -16.04
CA GLU A 520 3.71 -16.41 -16.53
C GLU A 520 3.66 -16.21 -18.06
N PRO A 521 2.57 -16.63 -18.73
CA PRO A 521 2.41 -16.39 -20.16
C PRO A 521 2.37 -14.89 -20.50
N ASP A 522 2.88 -14.54 -21.69
CA ASP A 522 2.73 -13.18 -22.22
C ASP A 522 1.29 -12.90 -22.69
N LEU A 523 1.01 -11.66 -23.08
CA LEU A 523 -0.30 -11.22 -23.54
C LEU A 523 -0.74 -11.90 -24.85
N MET A 524 0.18 -12.51 -25.61
CA MET A 524 -0.07 -13.13 -26.91
C MET A 524 -0.53 -14.58 -26.76
N ALA A 525 -0.13 -15.24 -25.68
CA ALA A 525 -0.60 -16.56 -25.28
C ALA A 525 -2.11 -16.57 -24.96
N THR A 526 -2.68 -17.77 -24.83
CA THR A 526 -4.05 -17.95 -24.32
C THR A 526 -4.02 -17.90 -22.80
N LEU A 527 -4.74 -16.94 -22.20
CA LEU A 527 -4.73 -16.74 -20.75
C LEU A 527 -5.91 -17.45 -20.05
N PRO A 528 -5.70 -17.97 -18.82
CA PRO A 528 -6.76 -18.60 -18.04
C PRO A 528 -7.75 -17.57 -17.47
N GLU A 529 -9.03 -17.95 -17.34
CA GLU A 529 -10.09 -17.04 -16.88
C GLU A 529 -10.13 -16.84 -15.36
N ASP A 530 -9.60 -17.78 -14.59
CA ASP A 530 -9.72 -17.86 -13.13
C ASP A 530 -8.62 -17.10 -12.37
N ARG A 531 -7.63 -16.52 -13.07
CA ARG A 531 -6.47 -15.86 -12.45
C ARG A 531 -6.64 -14.36 -12.20
N ARG A 532 -7.87 -13.85 -12.23
CA ARG A 532 -8.19 -12.41 -12.10
C ARG A 532 -8.25 -11.95 -10.65
N ALA A 533 -7.09 -11.94 -9.99
CA ALA A 533 -6.94 -11.55 -8.61
C ALA A 533 -5.60 -10.88 -8.31
N PHE A 534 -5.61 -9.99 -7.30
CA PHE A 534 -4.47 -9.21 -6.82
C PHE A 534 -4.16 -9.51 -5.35
N LEU A 535 -2.93 -9.20 -4.91
CA LEU A 535 -2.47 -9.34 -3.52
C LEU A 535 -2.74 -8.07 -2.72
N SER A 536 -3.37 -8.22 -1.55
CA SER A 536 -3.57 -7.15 -0.56
C SER A 536 -2.73 -7.34 0.69
N THR A 537 -2.47 -8.59 1.06
CA THR A 537 -1.45 -8.97 2.04
C THR A 537 -0.28 -9.53 1.27
N TYR A 538 0.60 -8.64 0.81
CA TYR A 538 1.74 -8.97 -0.05
C TYR A 538 2.89 -9.56 0.75
N PHE A 539 3.47 -8.80 1.70
CA PHE A 539 4.57 -9.31 2.53
C PHE A 539 4.02 -10.15 3.68
N VAL A 540 3.97 -11.46 3.46
CA VAL A 540 3.61 -12.41 4.51
C VAL A 540 4.83 -12.86 5.30
N ARG A 541 4.64 -13.02 6.62
CA ARG A 541 5.66 -13.50 7.56
C ARG A 541 5.13 -14.66 8.38
N PHE A 542 6.04 -15.42 8.98
CA PHE A 542 5.73 -16.50 9.94
C PHE A 542 4.75 -17.56 9.40
N GLY A 543 4.86 -17.90 8.11
CA GLY A 543 4.01 -18.92 7.48
C GLY A 543 2.56 -18.47 7.24
N ARG A 544 2.27 -17.16 7.34
CA ARG A 544 0.97 -16.62 6.94
C ARG A 544 0.77 -16.78 5.44
N ASP A 545 -0.42 -17.19 5.03
CA ASP A 545 -0.79 -17.21 3.61
C ASP A 545 -1.07 -15.80 3.08
N PRO A 546 -0.68 -15.50 1.84
CA PRO A 546 -1.08 -14.25 1.19
C PRO A 546 -2.58 -14.18 1.01
N VAL A 547 -3.10 -12.95 0.95
CA VAL A 547 -4.53 -12.72 0.67
C VAL A 547 -4.70 -12.27 -0.78
N TRP A 548 -5.35 -13.11 -1.56
CA TRP A 548 -5.75 -12.85 -2.93
C TRP A 548 -7.20 -12.37 -2.99
N ASN A 549 -7.44 -11.27 -3.70
CA ASN A 549 -8.79 -10.72 -3.89
C ASN A 549 -9.15 -10.76 -5.36
N SER A 550 -10.32 -11.32 -5.67
CA SER A 550 -10.84 -11.31 -7.04
C SER A 550 -11.24 -9.90 -7.45
N ILE A 551 -10.95 -9.53 -8.70
CA ILE A 551 -11.44 -8.27 -9.28
C ILE A 551 -12.88 -8.39 -9.82
N GLY A 552 -13.52 -9.56 -9.74
CA GLY A 552 -14.90 -9.77 -10.22
C GLY A 552 -15.05 -9.62 -11.74
N ARG A 553 -16.29 -9.43 -12.22
CA ARG A 553 -16.59 -9.15 -13.64
C ARG A 553 -16.84 -7.64 -13.83
N PRO A 554 -16.26 -6.97 -14.84
CA PRO A 554 -16.37 -5.50 -15.00
C PRO A 554 -17.80 -4.95 -15.04
N ALA A 555 -18.72 -5.66 -15.70
CA ALA A 555 -20.11 -5.21 -15.92
C ALA A 555 -20.97 -5.07 -14.65
N GLN A 556 -20.55 -5.58 -13.49
CA GLN A 556 -21.39 -5.63 -12.29
C GLN A 556 -21.16 -4.48 -11.29
N LEU A 557 -20.23 -3.55 -11.54
CA LEU A 557 -19.66 -2.75 -10.44
C LEU A 557 -19.62 -1.23 -10.60
N ARG A 558 -19.87 -0.68 -11.79
CA ARG A 558 -20.28 0.75 -11.89
C ARG A 558 -21.72 0.93 -11.37
N ASP A 559 -22.53 -0.12 -11.52
CA ASP A 559 -23.91 -0.18 -11.07
C ASP A 559 -24.05 -0.05 -9.55
N GLY A 560 -23.10 -0.54 -8.75
CA GLY A 560 -23.21 -0.50 -7.27
C GLY A 560 -23.29 0.93 -6.72
N LEU A 561 -22.56 1.85 -7.35
CA LEU A 561 -22.58 3.27 -6.99
C LEU A 561 -23.88 3.95 -7.47
N GLN A 562 -24.37 3.60 -8.67
CA GLN A 562 -25.67 4.06 -9.19
C GLN A 562 -26.85 3.47 -8.38
N GLN A 563 -26.74 2.24 -7.91
CA GLN A 563 -27.70 1.56 -7.04
C GLN A 563 -27.71 2.15 -5.64
N ALA A 564 -26.54 2.43 -5.06
CA ALA A 564 -26.42 3.10 -3.77
C ALA A 564 -27.10 4.48 -3.77
N LEU A 565 -27.04 5.22 -4.89
CA LEU A 565 -27.84 6.44 -5.06
C LEU A 565 -29.33 6.17 -5.15
N ALA A 566 -29.72 5.19 -5.97
CA ALA A 566 -31.13 4.86 -6.16
C ALA A 566 -31.81 4.40 -4.86
N ASP A 567 -31.04 3.84 -3.92
CA ASP A 567 -31.53 3.42 -2.61
C ASP A 567 -31.51 4.55 -1.55
N ASP A 568 -30.64 5.55 -1.66
CA ASP A 568 -30.63 6.73 -0.76
C ASP A 568 -31.76 7.71 -1.11
N ASP A 569 -32.08 7.89 -2.40
CA ASP A 569 -33.27 8.64 -2.87
C ASP A 569 -34.60 8.02 -2.41
N ARG A 570 -34.59 6.74 -1.98
CA ARG A 570 -35.77 6.03 -1.47
C ARG A 570 -35.94 6.13 0.05
N ARG A 571 -35.01 6.75 0.79
CA ARG A 571 -35.20 7.00 2.22
C ARG A 571 -36.06 8.25 2.41
N PRO A 572 -37.26 8.16 3.00
CA PRO A 572 -38.04 9.34 3.31
C PRO A 572 -37.24 10.22 4.26
N LEU A 573 -37.07 11.49 3.91
CA LEU A 573 -36.63 12.52 4.85
C LEU A 573 -37.55 12.43 6.07
N ALA A 574 -37.02 11.98 7.21
CA ALA A 574 -37.75 11.97 8.46
C ALA A 574 -38.11 13.43 8.78
N GLY A 575 -39.36 13.77 8.46
CA GLY A 575 -39.91 15.10 8.59
C GLY A 575 -39.88 15.55 10.05
N ASP A 576 -39.35 16.76 10.23
CA ASP A 576 -40.09 17.88 10.79
C ASP A 576 -41.38 17.48 11.52
N THR A 577 -41.25 17.01 12.76
CA THR A 577 -42.39 16.92 13.69
C THR A 577 -42.47 18.23 14.43
N GLY A 578 -43.12 19.19 13.76
CA GLY A 578 -43.59 20.42 14.34
C GLY A 578 -44.37 20.16 15.63
N THR A 579 -43.97 20.89 16.66
CA THR A 579 -44.70 21.09 17.89
C THR A 579 -46.13 21.57 17.60
N ALA A 580 -47.12 20.74 17.90
CA ALA A 580 -48.49 21.18 18.09
C ALA A 580 -49.05 20.43 19.31
N GLY A 581 -49.17 21.18 20.41
CA GLY A 581 -49.74 20.69 21.65
C GLY A 581 -51.26 20.56 21.56
N ALA A 582 -51.80 19.70 22.41
CA ALA A 582 -53.13 19.85 23.00
C ALA A 582 -53.19 19.02 24.28
N ALA A 583 -53.35 19.71 25.41
CA ALA A 583 -54.12 19.23 26.56
C ALA A 583 -55.60 19.60 26.30
N PRO A 584 -56.61 19.04 27.02
CA PRO A 584 -56.54 18.24 28.24
C PRO A 584 -56.89 16.75 28.08
#